data_AF-A0A6J4KW36-F1
#
_entry.id   AF-A0A6J4KW36-F1
#
_cell.length_a   1.000
_cell.length_b   1.000
_cell.length_c   1.000
_cell.angle_alpha   90.00
_cell.angle_beta   90.00
_cell.angle_gamma   90.00
#
_symmetry.space_group_name_H-M   'P 1'
#
loop_
_entity.id
_entity.type
_entity.pdbx_description
1 polymer ?
#
loop_
_entity_poly.entity_id
_entity_poly.type
_entity_poly.pdbx_seq_one_letter_code
_entity_poly.pdbx_strand_id
1 'polypeptide(L)' 'EQDHRFLQRLIKPGLGFKSFNTARRTIKGYEAMHMLRKGQVVGVPKGDVLAQLNFMAKIFGVVA' A
#
# COMPACT_ATOMS: atom_id res chain seq x y z
N GLU A 1 -8.29 -8.74 -12.38
CA GLU A 1 -7.14 -8.45 -13.26
C GLU A 1 -6.40 -7.14 -12.96
N GLN A 2 -7.07 -6.04 -12.61
CA GLN A 2 -6.41 -4.73 -12.37
C GLN A 2 -5.39 -4.73 -11.22
N ASP A 3 -5.68 -5.38 -10.09
CA ASP A 3 -4.78 -5.41 -8.93
C ASP A 3 -3.43 -6.07 -9.27
N HIS A 4 -3.44 -7.12 -10.10
CA HIS A 4 -2.22 -7.77 -10.58
C HIS A 4 -1.41 -6.83 -11.51
N ARG A 5 -2.09 -6.12 -12.42
CA ARG A 5 -1.45 -5.16 -13.33
C ARG A 5 -0.84 -3.97 -12.56
N PHE A 6 -1.48 -3.53 -11.49
CA PHE A 6 -0.97 -2.49 -10.59
C PHE A 6 0.35 -2.91 -9.94
N LEU A 7 0.40 -4.11 -9.35
CA LEU A 7 1.62 -4.64 -8.75
C LEU A 7 2.74 -4.79 -9.79
N GLN A 8 2.45 -5.30 -10.99
CA GLN A 8 3.46 -5.38 -12.06
C GLN A 8 4.05 -4.01 -12.42
N ARG A 9 3.24 -2.95 -12.46
CA ARG A 9 3.73 -1.59 -12.77
C ARG A 9 4.67 -1.03 -11.70
N LEU A 10 4.47 -1.39 -10.44
CA LEU A 10 5.35 -0.96 -9.34
C LEU A 10 6.63 -1.78 -9.28
N ILE A 11 6.58 -3.07 -9.62
CA ILE A 11 7.71 -3.99 -9.51
C ILE A 11 8.65 -3.90 -10.72
N LYS A 12 8.11 -3.82 -11.95
CA LYS A 12 8.88 -3.82 -13.20
C LYS A 12 10.00 -2.76 -13.32
N PRO A 13 9.82 -1.50 -12.86
CA PRO A 13 10.89 -0.51 -12.93
C PRO A 13 12.01 -0.72 -11.89
N GLY A 14 11.83 -1.60 -10.90
CA GLY A 14 12.87 -1.94 -9.94
C GLY A 14 13.88 -2.95 -10.50
N LEU A 15 15.14 -2.87 -10.06
CA LEU A 15 16.21 -3.85 -10.35
C LEU A 15 15.99 -5.22 -9.64
N GLY A 16 14.73 -5.58 -9.38
CA GLY A 16 14.36 -6.74 -8.58
C GLY A 16 14.48 -6.50 -7.06
N PHE A 17 14.24 -7.56 -6.30
CA PHE A 17 14.34 -7.55 -4.84
C PHE A 17 15.56 -8.36 -4.39
N LYS A 18 16.29 -7.86 -3.39
CA LYS A 18 17.49 -8.51 -2.83
C LYS A 18 17.23 -9.93 -2.29
N SER A 19 16.01 -10.23 -1.82
CA SER A 19 15.62 -11.55 -1.32
C SER A 19 14.11 -11.78 -1.46
N PHE A 20 13.69 -13.05 -1.42
CA PHE A 20 12.27 -13.42 -1.38
C PHE A 20 11.53 -12.77 -0.21
N ASN A 21 12.15 -12.73 0.98
CA ASN A 21 11.55 -12.12 2.16
C ASN A 21 11.31 -10.61 1.98
N THR A 22 12.27 -9.92 1.34
CA THR A 22 12.13 -8.50 0.99
C THR A 22 11.01 -8.31 -0.03
N ALA A 23 10.99 -9.11 -1.11
CA ALA A 23 9.94 -9.08 -2.12
C ALA A 23 8.54 -9.23 -1.50
N ARG A 24 8.37 -10.26 -0.65
CA ARG A 24 7.10 -10.56 0.00
C ARG A 24 6.61 -9.41 0.88
N ARG A 25 7.51 -8.77 1.65
CA ARG A 25 7.16 -7.62 2.49
C ARG A 25 6.78 -6.41 1.66
N THR A 26 7.53 -6.10 0.60
CA THR A 26 7.24 -4.95 -0.27
C THR A 26 5.92 -5.12 -1.01
N ILE A 27 5.65 -6.31 -1.58
CA ILE A 27 4.39 -6.60 -2.27
C ILE A 27 3.20 -6.45 -1.32
N LYS A 28 3.29 -7.00 -0.09
CA LYS A 28 2.24 -6.81 0.93
C LYS A 28 2.02 -5.34 1.28
N GLY A 29 3.09 -4.55 1.35
CA GLY A 29 2.99 -3.11 1.54
C GLY A 29 2.21 -2.41 0.42
N TYR A 30 2.51 -2.74 -0.84
CA TYR A 30 1.77 -2.20 -1.99
C TYR A 30 0.30 -2.59 -1.99
N GLU A 31 -0.03 -3.83 -1.62
CA GLU A 31 -1.41 -4.28 -1.48
C GLU A 31 -2.14 -3.50 -0.37
N ALA A 32 -1.51 -3.33 0.80
CA ALA A 32 -2.08 -2.55 1.90
C ALA A 32 -2.39 -1.10 1.49
N MET A 33 -1.44 -0.44 0.85
CA MET A 33 -1.61 0.93 0.36
C MET A 33 -2.71 1.00 -0.72
N HIS A 34 -2.81 -0.02 -1.57
CA HIS A 34 -3.84 -0.11 -2.60
C HIS A 34 -5.25 -0.29 -1.99
N MET A 35 -5.40 -1.18 -1.00
CA MET A 35 -6.65 -1.38 -0.27
C MET A 35 -7.11 -0.10 0.43
N LEU A 36 -6.18 0.61 1.07
CA LEU A 36 -6.46 1.90 1.69
C LEU A 36 -6.98 2.92 0.67
N ARG A 37 -6.29 3.04 -0.48
CA ARG A 37 -6.69 4.00 -1.53
C ARG A 37 -8.05 3.66 -2.16
N LYS A 38 -8.42 2.38 -2.20
CA LYS A 38 -9.76 1.92 -2.62
C LYS A 38 -10.84 2.13 -1.55
N GLY A 39 -10.47 2.48 -0.31
CA GLY A 39 -11.41 2.56 0.82
C GLY A 39 -11.92 1.20 1.28
N GLN A 40 -11.12 0.15 1.11
CA GLN A 40 -11.45 -1.20 1.57
C GLN A 40 -11.08 -1.43 3.05
N VAL A 41 -10.43 -0.45 3.66
CA VAL A 41 -10.08 -0.47 5.09
C VAL A 41 -11.29 0.00 5.89
N VAL A 42 -11.73 -0.82 6.84
CA VAL A 42 -12.87 -0.51 7.71
C VAL A 42 -12.60 0.81 8.46
N GLY A 43 -13.56 1.72 8.43
CA GLY A 43 -13.44 3.03 9.06
C GLY A 43 -12.58 4.06 8.30
N VAL A 44 -12.11 3.73 7.10
CA VAL A 44 -11.38 4.67 6.24
C VAL A 44 -12.07 4.76 4.86
N PRO A 45 -12.97 5.74 4.67
CA PRO A 45 -13.69 5.90 3.42
C PRO A 45 -12.78 6.16 2.22
N LYS A 46 -13.22 5.73 1.05
CA LYS A 46 -12.56 6.09 -0.22
C LYS A 46 -12.71 7.60 -0.45
N GLY A 47 -11.60 8.27 -0.75
CA GLY A 47 -11.60 9.70 -1.07
C GLY A 47 -11.50 10.63 0.14
N ASP A 48 -11.67 10.12 1.36
CA ASP A 48 -11.38 10.87 2.57
C ASP A 48 -9.86 10.87 2.84
N VAL A 49 -9.20 11.91 2.31
CA VAL A 49 -7.74 12.06 2.40
C VAL A 49 -7.30 12.21 3.85
N LEU A 50 -8.08 12.90 4.70
CA LEU A 50 -7.74 13.09 6.11
C LEU A 50 -7.84 11.78 6.89
N ALA A 51 -8.89 10.98 6.68
CA ALA A 51 -9.00 9.66 7.31
C ALA A 51 -7.86 8.71 6.85
N GLN A 52 -7.50 8.74 5.57
CA GLN A 52 -6.39 7.92 5.05
C GLN A 52 -5.04 8.36 5.62
N LEU A 53 -4.80 9.67 5.73
CA LEU A 53 -3.58 10.22 6.34
C LEU A 53 -3.49 9.87 7.83
N ASN A 54 -4.57 10.09 8.58
CA ASN A 54 -4.62 9.76 10.01
C ASN A 54 -4.40 8.26 10.25
N PHE A 55 -4.98 7.41 9.39
CA PHE A 55 -4.75 5.97 9.44
C PHE A 55 -3.28 5.61 9.22
N MET A 56 -2.63 6.18 8.18
CA MET A 56 -1.20 5.97 7.95
C MET A 56 -0.34 6.48 9.10
N ALA A 57 -0.59 7.71 9.56
CA ALA A 57 0.14 8.31 10.67
C ALA A 57 0.09 7.42 11.92
N LYS A 58 -1.08 6.87 12.24
CA LYS A 58 -1.26 5.95 13.36
C LYS A 58 -0.50 4.63 13.20
N ILE A 59 -0.51 4.02 12.00
CA ILE A 59 0.19 2.75 11.74
C ILE A 59 1.71 2.93 11.77
N PHE A 60 2.22 4.03 11.23
CA PHE A 60 3.65 4.31 11.15
C PHE A 60 4.20 5.07 12.36
N GLY A 61 3.35 5.45 13.32
CA GLY A 61 3.75 6.23 14.49
C GLY A 61 4.29 7.61 14.13
N VAL A 62 3.86 8.17 13.00
CA VAL A 62 4.26 9.50 12.55
C VAL A 62 3.35 10.51 13.24
N VAL A 63 3.93 11.50 13.92
CA VAL A 63 3.18 12.66 14.42
C VAL A 63 2.90 13.54 13.20
N ALA A 64 1.62 13.69 12.85
CA ALA A 64 1.15 14.55 11.77
C ALA A 64 1.03 16.00 12.24
#